data_AF-A0A5K8A8K8-F1
#
_entry.id   AF-A0A5K8A8K8-F1
#
_cell.length_a   1.000
_cell.length_b   1.000
_cell.length_c   1.000
_cell.angle_alpha   90.00
_cell.angle_beta   90.00
_cell.angle_gamma   90.00
#
_symmetry.space_group_name_H-M   'P 1'
#
loop_
_entity.id
_entity.type
_entity.pdbx_description
1 polymer ?
#
loop_
_entity_poly.entity_id
_entity_poly.type
_entity_poly.pdbx_seq_one_letter_code
_entity_poly.pdbx_strand_id
1 'polypeptide(L)'
;MAVSRSIDDAGDADQPSRCPACGADAYYRYGKTANGKARRICLLCQRQYTIDGARRERPDRPVCPLCGEPMHVYRRQAGFTRYRCRNYPACRSYVKVADEKGG
;
A
#
# COMPACT_ATOMS: atom_id res chain seq x y z
N MET A 1 16.88 -34.01 -28.80
CA MET A 1 16.53 -34.16 -27.37
C MET A 1 16.01 -32.82 -26.89
N ALA A 2 14.74 -32.77 -26.48
CA ALA A 2 14.05 -31.55 -26.08
C ALA A 2 14.62 -31.04 -24.75
N VAL A 3 15.08 -29.78 -24.72
CA VAL A 3 15.48 -29.08 -23.49
C VAL A 3 14.22 -28.58 -22.79
N SER A 4 13.71 -29.42 -21.90
CA SER A 4 12.48 -29.19 -21.15
C SER A 4 12.79 -28.59 -19.77
N ARG A 5 12.61 -27.27 -19.67
CA ARG A 5 12.10 -26.47 -18.53
C ARG A 5 12.43 -26.93 -17.10
N SER A 6 13.08 -26.05 -16.36
CA SER A 6 12.95 -25.95 -14.89
C SER A 6 12.79 -24.45 -14.57
N ILE A 7 11.61 -23.88 -14.84
CA ILE A 7 10.64 -23.41 -13.82
C ILE A 7 11.34 -22.89 -12.55
N ASP A 8 11.34 -21.58 -12.41
CA ASP A 8 11.97 -20.80 -11.35
C ASP A 8 11.41 -21.22 -9.98
N ASP A 9 12.25 -21.91 -9.21
CA ASP A 9 12.02 -22.18 -7.79
C ASP A 9 12.13 -20.85 -7.02
N ALA A 10 11.04 -20.08 -7.01
CA ALA A 10 10.87 -18.96 -6.09
C ALA A 10 10.53 -19.50 -4.68
N GLY A 11 11.37 -20.41 -4.19
CA GLY A 11 11.48 -20.68 -2.76
C GLY A 11 11.81 -19.35 -2.09
N ASP A 12 10.95 -18.93 -1.17
CA ASP A 12 11.13 -17.80 -0.25
C ASP A 12 12.30 -18.13 0.69
N ALA A 13 13.50 -18.21 0.11
CA ALA A 13 14.77 -18.29 0.81
C ALA A 13 14.82 -17.08 1.73
N ASP A 14 15.17 -17.35 2.98
CA ASP A 14 15.25 -16.41 4.10
C ASP A 14 16.19 -15.24 3.75
N GLN A 15 15.70 -14.28 2.98
CA GLN A 15 16.47 -13.08 2.65
C GLN A 15 16.67 -12.26 3.93
N PRO A 16 17.90 -11.81 4.21
CA PRO A 16 18.20 -11.03 5.40
C PRO A 16 17.38 -9.73 5.39
N SER A 17 16.39 -9.65 6.28
CA SER A 17 15.46 -8.51 6.30
C SER A 17 15.73 -7.59 7.45
N ARG A 18 16.49 -6.53 7.17
CA ARG A 18 16.58 -5.39 8.06
C ARG A 18 15.22 -4.72 8.18
N CYS A 19 14.87 -4.23 9.36
CA CYS A 19 13.71 -3.39 9.53
C CYS A 19 13.89 -2.09 8.71
N PRO A 20 12.96 -1.72 7.81
CA PRO A 20 13.09 -0.51 7.00
C PRO A 20 12.93 0.79 7.80
N ALA A 21 12.49 0.71 9.07
CA ALA A 21 12.33 1.87 9.93
C ALA A 21 13.55 2.14 10.81
N CYS A 22 14.19 1.09 11.35
CA CYS A 22 15.29 1.25 12.32
C CYS A 22 16.57 0.47 11.95
N GLY A 23 16.57 -0.30 10.86
CA GLY A 23 17.72 -1.07 10.40
C GLY A 23 18.03 -2.35 11.18
N ALA A 24 17.24 -2.68 12.21
CA ALA A 24 17.47 -3.86 13.04
C ALA A 24 17.26 -5.18 12.28
N ASP A 25 18.09 -6.18 12.55
CA ASP A 25 18.00 -7.51 11.95
C ASP A 25 17.10 -8.47 12.74
N ALA A 26 16.66 -8.08 13.95
CA ALA A 26 15.77 -8.87 14.79
C ALA A 26 14.28 -8.71 14.38
N TYR A 27 13.67 -9.79 13.88
CA TYR A 27 12.26 -9.83 13.49
C TYR A 27 11.58 -11.16 13.81
N TYR A 28 10.25 -11.13 13.94
CA TYR A 28 9.38 -12.30 13.99
C TYR A 28 8.50 -12.37 12.74
N ARG A 29 8.50 -13.52 12.05
CA ARG A 29 7.68 -13.77 10.85
C ARG A 29 6.32 -14.33 11.26
N TYR A 30 5.22 -13.75 10.75
CA TYR A 30 3.87 -14.21 11.05
C TYR A 30 2.95 -14.15 9.82
N GLY A 31 2.52 -15.32 9.35
CA GLY A 31 1.61 -15.41 8.20
C GLY A 31 2.15 -14.77 6.92
N LYS A 32 1.24 -14.57 5.95
CA LYS A 32 1.53 -14.01 4.63
C LYS A 32 0.49 -12.96 4.26
N THR A 33 0.84 -12.05 3.36
CA THR A 33 -0.13 -11.18 2.68
C THR A 33 -0.92 -11.99 1.66
N ALA A 34 -2.02 -11.44 1.13
CA ALA A 34 -2.79 -12.09 0.07
C ALA A 34 -1.95 -12.42 -1.18
N ASN A 35 -0.87 -11.66 -1.42
CA ASN A 35 0.07 -11.86 -2.53
C ASN A 35 1.22 -12.82 -2.15
N GLY A 36 1.10 -13.60 -1.08
CA GLY A 36 2.10 -14.59 -0.66
C GLY A 36 3.31 -14.05 0.10
N LYS A 37 3.53 -12.72 0.12
CA LYS A 37 4.69 -12.10 0.81
C LYS A 37 4.63 -12.31 2.32
N ALA A 38 5.75 -12.73 2.93
CA ALA A 38 5.88 -12.95 4.36
C ALA A 38 5.69 -11.63 5.16
N ARG A 39 4.81 -11.64 6.17
CA ARG A 39 4.73 -10.50 7.11
C ARG A 39 5.75 -10.70 8.22
N ARG A 40 6.37 -9.60 8.64
CA ARG A 40 7.39 -9.56 9.68
C ARG A 40 7.07 -8.44 10.66
N ILE A 41 7.35 -8.63 11.94
CA ILE A 41 7.33 -7.58 12.95
C ILE A 41 8.74 -7.44 13.53
N CYS A 42 9.29 -6.23 13.54
CA CYS A 42 10.60 -5.97 14.14
C CYS A 42 10.50 -6.11 15.65
N LEU A 43 11.43 -6.84 16.28
CA LEU A 43 11.41 -7.05 17.73
C LEU A 43 11.93 -5.84 18.52
N LEU A 44 12.64 -4.90 17.87
CA LEU A 44 13.15 -3.69 18.52
C LEU A 44 12.17 -2.52 18.46
N CYS A 45 11.56 -2.25 17.31
CA CYS A 45 10.66 -1.10 17.12
C CYS A 45 9.19 -1.49 16.91
N GLN A 46 8.86 -2.78 16.95
CA GLN A 46 7.51 -3.34 16.77
C GLN A 46 6.86 -2.99 15.41
N ARG A 47 7.65 -2.50 14.45
CA ARG A 47 7.18 -2.18 13.10
C ARG A 47 6.82 -3.44 12.33
N GLN A 48 5.62 -3.50 11.79
CA GLN A 48 5.20 -4.51 10.83
C GLN A 48 5.66 -4.13 9.41
N TYR A 49 6.22 -5.06 8.66
CA TYR A 49 6.71 -4.84 7.29
C TYR A 49 6.76 -6.15 6.48
N THR A 50 6.97 -6.01 5.18
CA THR A 50 7.29 -7.09 4.23
C THR A 50 8.53 -6.65 3.45
N ILE A 51 9.41 -7.56 3.02
CA ILE A 51 10.62 -7.18 2.24
C ILE A 51 10.22 -6.47 0.94
N ASP A 52 9.32 -7.06 0.16
CA ASP A 52 8.87 -6.49 -1.11
C ASP A 52 7.70 -5.51 -0.95
N GLY A 53 7.65 -4.81 0.19
CA GLY A 53 6.60 -3.85 0.51
C GLY A 53 6.72 -2.56 -0.27
N ALA A 54 6.79 -2.62 -1.60
CA ALA A 54 6.74 -1.43 -2.45
C ALA A 54 5.49 -0.62 -2.07
N ARG A 55 5.71 0.62 -1.64
CA ARG A 55 4.63 1.56 -1.35
C ARG A 55 3.84 1.73 -2.65
N ARG A 56 2.58 1.30 -2.65
CA ARG A 56 1.69 1.60 -3.79
C ARG A 56 1.64 3.12 -3.93
N GLU A 57 1.95 3.61 -5.13
CA GLU A 57 1.81 5.02 -5.44
C GLU A 57 0.36 5.42 -5.16
N ARG A 58 0.19 6.50 -4.40
CA ARG A 58 -1.16 6.97 -4.06
C ARG A 58 -1.61 7.87 -5.20
N PRO A 59 -2.83 7.70 -5.72
CA PRO A 59 -3.33 8.63 -6.72
C PRO A 59 -3.35 10.05 -6.15
N ASP A 60 -3.04 11.01 -7.01
CA ASP A 60 -3.09 12.43 -6.70
C ASP A 60 -4.47 12.80 -6.16
N ARG A 61 -4.48 13.49 -5.02
CA ARG A 61 -5.73 13.89 -4.39
C ARG A 61 -6.09 15.29 -4.87
N PRO A 62 -7.36 15.53 -5.23
CA PRO A 62 -7.79 16.87 -5.61
C PRO A 62 -7.72 17.82 -4.42
N VAL A 63 -7.57 19.10 -4.71
CA VAL A 63 -7.72 20.21 -3.76
C VAL A 63 -9.19 20.61 -3.66
N CYS A 64 -9.60 21.10 -2.50
CA CYS A 64 -10.97 21.54 -2.26
C CYS A 64 -11.26 22.84 -3.03
N PRO A 65 -12.31 22.90 -3.86
CA PRO A 65 -12.64 24.11 -4.62
C PRO A 65 -13.14 25.27 -3.75
N LEU A 66 -13.55 25.01 -2.50
CA LEU A 66 -14.08 26.06 -1.61
C LEU A 66 -13.04 26.67 -0.68
N CYS A 67 -12.01 25.91 -0.29
CA CYS A 67 -11.04 26.38 0.71
C CYS A 67 -9.57 26.10 0.36
N GLY A 68 -9.29 25.46 -0.78
CA GLY A 68 -7.93 25.16 -1.22
C GLY A 68 -7.24 24.01 -0.49
N GLU A 69 -7.74 23.57 0.67
CA GLU A 69 -7.17 22.46 1.44
C GLU A 69 -7.21 21.13 0.67
N PRO A 70 -6.25 20.22 0.89
CA PRO A 70 -6.26 18.90 0.25
C PRO A 70 -7.49 18.09 0.66
N MET A 71 -7.97 17.25 -0.24
CA MET A 71 -9.09 16.36 0.04
C MET A 71 -8.61 14.94 0.34
N HIS A 72 -9.42 14.18 1.10
CA HIS A 72 -9.17 12.79 1.44
C HIS A 72 -10.20 11.88 0.78
N VAL A 73 -9.80 10.64 0.46
CA VAL A 73 -10.73 9.63 -0.07
C VAL A 73 -11.82 9.36 0.96
N TYR A 74 -13.07 9.66 0.60
CA TYR A 74 -14.24 9.38 1.42
C TYR A 74 -14.87 8.05 1.06
N ARG A 75 -15.06 7.80 -0.25
CA ARG A 75 -15.64 6.55 -0.74
C ARG A 75 -15.12 6.23 -2.13
N ARG A 76 -14.69 4.98 -2.34
CA ARG A 76 -14.37 4.44 -3.66
C ARG A 76 -15.56 3.63 -4.16
N GLN A 77 -15.98 3.84 -5.41
CA GLN A 77 -17.03 3.09 -6.09
C GLN A 77 -16.54 2.71 -7.49
N ALA A 78 -17.21 1.76 -8.14
CA ALA A 78 -16.89 1.40 -9.52
C ALA A 78 -16.97 2.65 -10.42
N GLY A 79 -15.87 2.97 -11.11
CA GLY A 79 -15.77 4.10 -12.02
C GLY A 79 -15.57 5.48 -11.38
N PHE A 80 -15.60 5.64 -10.05
CA PHE A 80 -15.27 6.93 -9.44
C PHE A 80 -14.87 6.86 -7.96
N THR A 81 -14.07 7.84 -7.56
CA THR A 81 -13.72 8.09 -6.16
C THR A 81 -14.31 9.43 -5.70
N ARG A 82 -15.03 9.41 -4.57
CA ARG A 82 -15.47 10.62 -3.87
C ARG A 82 -14.43 11.04 -2.85
N TYR A 83 -14.07 12.32 -2.90
CA TYR A 83 -13.17 12.98 -1.98
C TYR A 83 -13.94 13.96 -1.09
N ARG A 84 -13.56 14.04 0.18
CA ARG A 84 -14.10 14.98 1.19
C ARG A 84 -12.99 15.93 1.62
N CYS A 85 -13.33 17.20 1.84
CA CYS A 85 -12.38 18.18 2.33
C CYS A 85 -11.74 17.74 3.66
N ARG A 86 -10.44 17.98 3.84
CA ARG A 86 -9.74 17.72 5.11
C ARG A 86 -10.37 18.45 6.28
N ASN A 87 -10.91 19.64 6.05
CA ASN A 87 -11.48 20.49 7.10
C ASN A 87 -12.96 20.17 7.41
N TYR A 88 -13.47 18.98 7.05
CA TYR A 88 -14.81 18.56 7.44
C TYR A 88 -14.90 18.37 8.97
N PRO A 89 -15.96 18.86 9.66
CA PRO A 89 -17.24 19.35 9.15
C PRO A 89 -17.31 20.86 8.88
N ALA A 90 -16.25 21.64 9.12
CA ALA A 90 -16.22 23.08 8.87
C ALA A 90 -16.30 23.42 7.37
N CYS A 91 -15.61 22.67 6.52
CA CYS A 91 -15.79 22.69 5.08
C CYS A 91 -16.47 21.40 4.60
N ARG A 92 -17.74 21.52 4.20
CA ARG A 92 -18.60 20.38 3.79
C ARG A 92 -18.50 20.05 2.29
N SER A 93 -17.45 20.51 1.61
CA SER A 93 -17.23 20.26 0.18
C SER A 93 -16.89 18.80 -0.11
N TYR A 94 -17.39 18.32 -1.25
CA TYR A 94 -17.06 17.02 -1.83
C TYR A 94 -16.73 17.15 -3.31
N VAL A 95 -15.83 16.31 -3.80
CA VAL A 95 -15.48 16.22 -5.22
C VAL A 95 -15.60 14.76 -5.65
N LYS A 96 -16.17 14.53 -6.83
CA LYS A 96 -16.24 13.22 -7.48
C LYS A 96 -15.23 13.22 -8.62
N VAL A 97 -14.27 12.31 -8.57
CA VAL A 97 -13.29 12.13 -9.65
C VAL A 97 -13.57 10.77 -10.30
N ALA A 98 -13.73 10.74 -11.61
CA ALA A 98 -13.86 9.49 -12.35
C ALA A 98 -12.54 8.71 -12.25
N ASP A 99 -12.63 7.40 -12.00
CA ASP A 99 -11.45 6.53 -11.97
C ASP A 99 -11.28 5.99 -13.39
N GLU A 100 -10.29 6.51 -14.14
CA GLU A 100 -10.04 6.09 -15.53
C GLU A 100 -9.50 4.65 -15.64
N LYS A 101 -9.30 3.96 -14.50
CA LYS A 101 -8.96 2.54 -14.42
C LYS A 101 -10.15 1.68 -13.97
N GLY A 102 -11.33 1.93 -14.55
CA GLY A 102 -12.51 1.08 -14.38
C GLY A 102 -12.55 0.00 -15.46
N GLY A 103 -11.97 -1.17 -15.18
CA GLY A 103 -12.12 -2.41 -15.95
C GLY A 103 -12.17 -3.60 -15.00
#